data_AF-A0A928MIK7-F1
#
_entry.id   AF-A0A928MIK7-F1
#
_cell.length_a   1.000
_cell.length_b   1.000
_cell.length_c   1.000
_cell.angle_alpha   90.00
_cell.angle_beta   90.00
_cell.angle_gamma   90.00
#
_symmetry.space_group_name_H-M   'P 1'
#
loop_
_entity.id
_entity.type
_entity.pdbx_description
1 polymer ?
#
loop_
_entity_poly.entity_id
_entity_poly.type
_entity_poly.pdbx_seq_one_letter_code
_entity_poly.pdbx_strand_id
1 'polypeptide(L)'
;MSIKLCEVSEMDGLFITVVGFRNVVPPVGAVLTCVKEPFNRVDDDAIRVLDEAGETVGYIANQGSTKAGGTLSASRIYDRVGDAFRAEVCFTTRTKLICRVTETDVE
;
A
#
# COMPACT_ATOMS: atom_id res chain seq x y z
N MET A 1 9.28 1.61 37.10
CA MET A 1 8.46 2.07 35.97
C MET A 1 9.27 1.81 34.72
N SER A 2 9.11 0.62 34.13
CA SER A 2 9.92 0.21 32.98
C SER A 2 9.27 0.77 31.73
N ILE A 3 9.90 1.79 31.14
CA ILE A 3 9.54 2.24 29.80
C ILE A 3 10.00 1.11 28.88
N LYS A 4 9.04 0.31 28.40
CA LYS A 4 9.28 -0.63 27.33
C LYS A 4 9.49 0.23 26.08
N LEU A 5 10.75 0.42 25.70
CA LEU A 5 11.07 0.94 24.37
C LEU A 5 10.51 -0.10 23.40
N CYS A 6 9.46 0.29 22.68
CA CYS A 6 8.95 -0.48 21.57
C CYS A 6 10.12 -0.68 20.60
N GLU A 7 10.55 -1.91 20.38
CA GLU A 7 11.40 -2.22 19.23
C GLU A 7 10.57 -1.83 18.01
N VAL A 8 10.95 -0.71 17.40
CA VAL A 8 10.43 -0.27 16.11
C VAL A 8 11.04 -1.27 15.13
N SER A 9 10.25 -2.26 14.71
CA SER A 9 10.67 -3.18 13.64
C SER A 9 11.06 -2.32 12.43
N GLU A 10 12.03 -2.72 11.61
CA GLU A 10 12.45 -1.94 10.42
C GLU A 10 11.29 -1.64 9.45
N MET A 11 10.13 -2.29 9.63
CA MET A 11 8.90 -2.12 8.86
C MET A 11 7.94 -1.08 9.44
N ASP A 12 8.16 -0.59 10.66
CA ASP A 12 7.37 0.45 11.33
C ASP A 12 7.67 1.84 10.71
N GLY A 13 7.17 2.05 9.49
CA GLY A 13 7.30 3.36 8.83
C GLY A 13 7.02 3.40 7.33
N LEU A 14 6.80 2.25 6.67
CA LEU A 14 6.47 2.23 5.25
C LEU A 14 4.96 2.38 5.07
N PHE A 15 4.54 3.59 4.70
CA PHE A 15 3.16 3.86 4.32
C PHE A 15 3.04 4.08 2.82
N ILE A 16 1.98 3.58 2.22
CA ILE A 16 1.61 3.79 0.81
C ILE A 16 0.24 4.44 0.72
N THR A 17 -0.04 5.06 -0.42
CA THR A 17 -1.37 5.61 -0.72
C THR A 17 -1.99 4.83 -1.86
N VAL A 18 -3.17 4.26 -1.65
CA VAL A 18 -3.98 3.61 -2.69
C VAL A 18 -5.01 4.62 -3.22
N VAL A 19 -5.12 4.70 -4.53
CA VAL A 19 -6.04 5.58 -5.27
C VAL A 19 -6.77 4.81 -6.36
N GLY A 20 -7.78 5.44 -6.96
CA GLY A 20 -8.56 4.82 -8.04
C GLY A 20 -9.56 3.76 -7.57
N PHE A 21 -9.77 3.65 -6.26
CA PHE A 21 -10.79 2.77 -5.68
C PHE A 21 -12.19 3.34 -5.87
N ARG A 22 -13.14 2.44 -6.11
CA ARG A 22 -14.56 2.75 -6.35
C ARG A 22 -15.37 2.69 -5.05
N ASN A 23 -16.68 2.59 -5.19
CA ASN A 23 -17.70 2.69 -4.12
C ASN A 23 -17.48 1.78 -2.91
N VAL A 24 -16.72 0.69 -3.04
CA VAL A 24 -16.40 -0.21 -1.93
C VAL A 24 -15.04 0.18 -1.37
N VAL A 25 -15.08 0.82 -0.20
CA VAL A 25 -13.90 1.23 0.54
C VAL A 25 -13.59 0.11 1.55
N PRO A 26 -12.41 -0.53 1.49
CA PRO A 26 -12.03 -1.50 2.50
C PRO A 26 -12.04 -0.88 3.90
N PRO A 27 -12.51 -1.62 4.94
CA PRO A 27 -12.51 -1.11 6.30
C PRO A 27 -11.09 -0.91 6.83
N VAL A 28 -10.94 -0.02 7.81
CA VAL A 28 -9.68 0.12 8.56
C VAL A 28 -9.35 -1.21 9.24
N GLY A 29 -8.09 -1.64 9.17
CA GLY A 29 -7.61 -2.94 9.63
C GLY A 29 -7.68 -4.05 8.56
N ALA A 30 -8.29 -3.80 7.39
CA ALA A 30 -8.25 -4.75 6.29
C ALA A 30 -6.83 -4.90 5.74
N VAL A 31 -6.41 -6.13 5.46
CA VAL A 31 -5.13 -6.43 4.82
C VAL A 31 -5.37 -6.64 3.33
N LEU A 32 -4.65 -5.88 2.51
CA LEU A 32 -4.73 -5.91 1.05
C LEU A 32 -3.45 -6.51 0.47
N THR A 33 -3.58 -7.18 -0.66
CA THR A 33 -2.45 -7.72 -1.42
C THR A 33 -2.07 -6.74 -2.51
N CYS A 34 -0.81 -6.33 -2.55
CA CYS A 34 -0.26 -5.42 -3.55
C CYS A 34 0.62 -6.23 -4.51
N VAL A 35 0.38 -6.12 -5.82
CA VAL A 35 1.08 -6.92 -6.84
C VAL A 35 1.65 -6.00 -7.92
N LYS A 36 2.94 -6.16 -8.24
CA LYS A 36 3.59 -5.44 -9.33
C LYS A 36 2.95 -5.82 -10.67
N GLU A 37 2.74 -4.83 -11.53
CA GLU A 37 2.17 -5.00 -12.86
C GLU A 37 3.13 -4.39 -13.92
N PRO A 38 4.32 -4.99 -14.13
CA PRO A 38 5.37 -4.43 -14.99
C PRO A 38 4.98 -4.30 -16.46
N PHE A 39 3.93 -5.01 -16.89
CA PHE A 39 3.40 -4.98 -18.25
C PHE A 39 2.15 -4.10 -18.38
N ASN A 40 1.90 -3.22 -17.40
CA ASN A 40 0.79 -2.29 -17.46
C ASN A 40 0.99 -1.26 -18.60
N ARG A 41 -0.11 -0.93 -19.29
CA ARG A 41 -0.09 -0.10 -20.51
C ARG A 41 0.31 1.37 -20.27
N VAL A 42 0.25 1.82 -19.01
CA VAL A 42 0.37 3.25 -18.66
C VAL A 42 1.69 3.55 -17.94
N ASP A 43 2.10 2.68 -17.03
CA ASP A 43 3.19 2.87 -16.08
C ASP A 43 3.74 1.49 -15.72
N ASP A 44 5.03 1.25 -16.01
CA ASP A 44 5.75 0.00 -15.73
C ASP A 44 6.04 -0.19 -14.22
N ASP A 45 5.99 0.90 -13.44
CA ASP A 45 6.05 0.87 -11.98
C ASP A 45 4.66 0.66 -11.33
N ALA A 46 3.63 0.32 -12.12
CA ALA A 46 2.29 0.14 -11.58
C ALA A 46 2.25 -1.01 -10.56
N ILE A 47 1.63 -0.73 -9.41
CA ILE A 47 1.36 -1.73 -8.38
C ILE A 47 -0.15 -1.74 -8.13
N ARG A 48 -0.77 -2.86 -8.47
CA ARG A 48 -2.20 -3.11 -8.33
C ARG A 48 -2.50 -3.60 -6.93
N VAL A 49 -3.59 -3.12 -6.34
CA VAL A 49 -4.02 -3.49 -4.98
C VAL A 49 -5.29 -4.33 -5.08
N LEU A 50 -5.26 -5.48 -4.44
CA LEU A 50 -6.30 -6.51 -4.43
C LEU A 50 -6.85 -6.68 -3.01
N ASP A 51 -8.13 -7.02 -2.92
CA ASP A 51 -8.75 -7.45 -1.67
C ASP A 51 -8.56 -8.96 -1.42
N GLU A 52 -9.16 -9.49 -0.36
CA GLU A 52 -9.11 -10.91 0.01
C GLU A 52 -9.76 -11.83 -1.05
N ALA A 53 -10.67 -11.31 -1.88
CA ALA A 53 -11.30 -12.04 -2.97
C ALA A 53 -10.45 -12.01 -4.26
N GLY A 54 -9.34 -11.27 -4.26
CA GLY A 54 -8.50 -11.05 -5.43
C GLY A 54 -9.07 -10.02 -6.41
N GLU A 55 -10.10 -9.26 -6.02
CA GLU A 55 -10.67 -8.20 -6.85
C GLU A 55 -9.83 -6.93 -6.75
N THR A 56 -9.73 -6.19 -7.86
CA THR A 56 -8.94 -4.95 -7.88
C THR A 56 -9.64 -3.85 -7.08
N VAL A 57 -9.03 -3.48 -5.97
CA VAL A 57 -9.42 -2.32 -5.16
C VAL A 57 -8.95 -1.03 -5.82
N GLY A 58 -7.70 -0.99 -6.30
CA GLY A 58 -7.11 0.22 -6.85
C GLY A 58 -5.63 0.07 -7.17
N TYR A 59 -4.91 1.18 -7.17
CA TYR A 59 -3.47 1.22 -7.48
C TYR A 59 -2.71 2.10 -6.49
N ILE A 60 -1.43 1.80 -6.28
CA ILE A 60 -0.56 2.67 -5.49
C ILE A 60 -0.33 3.97 -6.26
N ALA A 61 -0.49 5.09 -5.56
CA ALA A 61 -0.27 6.42 -6.11
C ALA A 61 1.20 6.60 -6.51
N ASN A 62 1.47 6.83 -7.80
CA ASN A 62 2.81 7.20 -8.25
C ASN A 62 3.03 8.73 -8.24
N GLN A 63 2.00 9.49 -8.66
CA GLN A 63 2.07 10.94 -8.79
C GLN A 63 1.97 11.68 -7.44
N GLY A 64 2.75 12.75 -7.27
CA GLY A 64 2.81 13.51 -6.01
C GLY A 64 1.47 14.12 -5.58
N SER A 65 0.63 14.55 -6.54
CA SER A 65 -0.69 15.16 -6.29
C SER A 65 -1.75 14.17 -5.79
N THR A 66 -1.59 12.88 -6.09
CA THR A 66 -2.55 11.85 -5.70
C THR A 66 -2.17 11.16 -4.39
N LYS A 67 -0.92 11.33 -3.96
CA LYS A 67 -0.33 10.75 -2.75
C LYS A 67 -0.70 11.54 -1.48
N ALA A 68 -0.86 10.85 -0.36
CA ALA A 68 -0.91 11.50 0.95
C ALA A 68 0.49 11.98 1.39
N GLY A 69 0.54 13.02 2.24
CA GLY A 69 1.81 13.41 2.87
C GLY A 69 2.38 12.26 3.71
N GLY A 70 3.71 12.09 3.72
CA GLY A 70 4.39 11.06 4.53
C GLY A 70 4.35 9.63 3.98
N THR A 71 3.66 9.35 2.87
CA THR A 71 3.64 8.02 2.25
C THR A 71 4.64 7.90 1.08
N LEU A 72 4.92 6.69 0.61
CA LEU A 72 5.75 6.39 -0.55
C LEU A 72 4.91 6.29 -1.82
N SER A 73 5.52 6.64 -2.94
CA SER A 73 4.98 6.41 -4.28
C SER A 73 5.23 4.97 -4.73
N ALA A 74 4.51 4.51 -5.76
CA ALA A 74 4.73 3.20 -6.37
C ALA A 74 6.21 2.96 -6.74
N SER A 75 6.80 3.89 -7.50
CA SER A 75 8.23 3.91 -7.85
C SER A 75 9.18 3.84 -6.64
N ARG A 76 8.85 4.47 -5.50
CA ARG A 76 9.73 4.49 -4.32
C ARG A 76 9.67 3.21 -3.50
N ILE A 77 8.53 2.55 -3.51
CA ILE A 77 8.35 1.27 -2.82
C ILE A 77 8.77 0.09 -3.70
N TYR A 78 8.81 0.27 -5.03
CA TYR A 78 9.04 -0.79 -6.01
C TYR A 78 10.28 -1.65 -5.73
N ASP A 79 11.43 -1.01 -5.47
CA ASP A 79 12.71 -1.70 -5.19
C ASP A 79 12.81 -2.24 -3.74
N ARG A 80 11.83 -1.95 -2.88
CA ARG A 80 11.82 -2.32 -1.46
C ARG A 80 10.93 -3.52 -1.14
N VAL A 81 10.18 -3.98 -2.14
CA VAL A 81 9.18 -5.06 -2.00
C VAL A 81 9.35 -6.07 -3.13
N GLY A 82 8.92 -7.30 -2.88
CA GLY A 82 8.83 -8.37 -3.86
C GLY A 82 7.75 -8.13 -4.91
N ASP A 83 7.45 -9.15 -5.70
CA ASP A 83 6.43 -9.07 -6.76
C ASP A 83 5.02 -8.97 -6.18
N ALA A 84 4.80 -9.56 -5.01
CA ALA A 84 3.61 -9.39 -4.20
C ALA A 84 3.98 -9.05 -2.76
N PHE A 85 3.19 -8.19 -2.10
CA PHE A 85 3.41 -7.77 -0.72
C PHE A 85 2.08 -7.41 -0.05
N ARG A 86 2.05 -7.25 1.28
CA ARG A 86 0.80 -6.96 2.01
C ARG A 86 0.83 -5.60 2.68
N ALA A 87 -0.33 -4.95 2.69
CA ALA A 87 -0.52 -3.68 3.38
C ALA A 87 -1.85 -3.62 4.12
N GLU A 88 -1.82 -3.14 5.35
CA GLU A 88 -2.99 -2.95 6.20
C GLU A 88 -3.53 -1.53 6.05
N VAL A 89 -4.85 -1.38 5.89
CA VAL A 89 -5.52 -0.08 5.80
C VAL A 89 -5.53 0.59 7.18
N CYS A 90 -4.79 1.69 7.33
CA CYS A 90 -4.76 2.46 8.57
C CYS A 90 -5.78 3.60 8.58
N PHE A 91 -5.97 4.26 7.43
CA PHE A 91 -6.90 5.38 7.30
C PHE A 91 -7.59 5.37 5.94
N THR A 92 -8.83 5.81 5.93
CA THR A 92 -9.63 5.97 4.71
C THR A 92 -10.12 7.42 4.59
N THR A 93 -10.12 7.90 3.35
CA THR A 93 -10.72 9.20 2.99
C THR A 93 -11.60 8.99 1.76
N ARG A 94 -12.26 10.05 1.28
CA ARG A 94 -13.05 9.97 0.05
C ARG A 94 -12.27 9.54 -1.19
N THR A 95 -10.94 9.77 -1.23
CA THR A 95 -10.13 9.56 -2.44
C THR A 95 -8.82 8.81 -2.22
N LYS A 96 -8.47 8.50 -0.96
CA LYS A 96 -7.22 7.86 -0.58
C LYS A 96 -7.44 6.79 0.49
N LEU A 97 -6.84 5.63 0.30
CA LEU A 97 -6.54 4.71 1.39
C LEU A 97 -5.08 4.91 1.76
N ILE A 98 -4.81 5.03 3.06
CA ILE A 98 -3.45 5.11 3.57
C ILE A 98 -3.18 3.78 4.26
N CYS A 99 -2.26 3.02 3.69
CA CYS A 99 -1.96 1.67 4.15
C CYS A 99 -0.52 1.59 4.67
N ARG A 100 -0.32 0.82 5.74
CA ARG A 100 1.00 0.45 6.25
C ARG A 100 1.41 -0.87 5.62
N VAL A 101 2.62 -0.95 5.08
CA VAL A 101 3.18 -2.21 4.59
C VAL A 101 3.44 -3.12 5.79
N THR A 102 2.86 -4.32 5.79
CA THR A 102 2.98 -5.30 6.88
C THR A 102 3.87 -6.48 6.52
N GLU A 103 4.02 -6.77 5.23
CA GLU A 103 4.85 -7.85 4.69
C GLU A 103 5.38 -7.37 3.34
N THR A 104 6.70 -7.44 3.12
CA THR A 104 7.34 -6.90 1.91
C THR A 104 7.45 -7.90 0.77
N ASP A 105 7.25 -9.19 1.04
CA ASP A 105 7.33 -10.25 0.05
C ASP A 105 6.38 -11.38 0.45
N VAL A 106 5.49 -11.77 -0.47
CA VAL A 106 4.57 -12.90 -0.31
C VAL A 106 4.91 -13.86 -1.44
N GLU A 107 5.48 -15.01 -1.08
CA GLU A 107 5.73 -16.10 -2.04
C GLU A 107 4.46 -16.63 -2.70
#